data_AF-A0A3P7ISC4-F1
#
_entry.id   AF-A0A3P7ISC4-F1
#
_cell.length_a   1.000
_cell.length_b   1.000
_cell.length_c   1.000
_cell.angle_alpha   90.00
_cell.angle_beta   90.00
_cell.angle_gamma   90.00
#
_symmetry.space_group_name_H-M   'P 1'
#
loop_
_entity.id
_entity.type
_entity.pdbx_description
1 polymer ?
#
loop_
_entity_poly.entity_id
_entity_poly.type
_entity_poly.pdbx_seq_one_letter_code
_entity_poly.pdbx_strand_id
1 'polypeptide(L)'
;MKVRLRLGFLPSDYTLRSSLLLIRNNLTVIEPVVVYGRGARIGMRVENMEARSKQPLLFEIRHDHLSDCNNPKRLMHKLSSTLTVRRPFSVLNSGEVPFTVVNMSINGVPCENRGFRILNCYPFRLQPNETYSLDVALEVCSSYTPDFLTTTNEADLQLYMHMNGSSWMFPLAATVPEDMMSRCHRALP
;
A
#
# COMPACT_ATOMS: atom_id res chain seq x y z
N MET A 1 48.53 7.07 12.93
CA MET A 1 47.73 6.06 12.20
C MET A 1 46.32 6.08 12.77
N LYS A 2 45.27 6.23 11.95
CA LYS A 2 43.88 6.18 12.41
C LYS A 2 43.28 4.84 12.00
N VAL A 3 42.72 4.10 12.96
CA VAL A 3 42.00 2.84 12.72
C VAL A 3 40.51 3.14 12.74
N ARG A 4 39.76 2.61 11.77
CA ARG A 4 38.29 2.65 11.76
C ARG A 4 37.74 1.25 11.95
N LEU A 5 36.90 1.08 12.96
CA LEU A 5 36.17 -0.16 13.23
C LEU A 5 34.71 0.03 12.80
N ARG A 6 34.11 -0.98 12.17
CA ARG A 6 32.68 -1.03 11.87
C ARG A 6 32.01 -2.01 12.80
N LEU A 7 31.00 -1.55 13.54
CA LEU A 7 30.23 -2.37 14.46
C LEU A 7 28.86 -2.63 13.84
N GLY A 8 28.46 -3.90 13.75
CA GLY A 8 27.13 -4.31 13.28
C GLY A 8 26.22 -4.61 14.47
N PHE A 9 24.96 -4.18 14.40
CA PHE A 9 23.95 -4.49 15.41
C PHE A 9 22.79 -5.24 14.76
N LEU A 10 22.54 -6.46 15.21
CA LEU A 10 21.49 -7.35 14.74
C LEU A 10 20.54 -7.64 15.92
N PRO A 11 19.53 -6.77 16.14
CA PRO A 11 18.61 -6.91 17.27
C PRO A 11 17.70 -8.13 17.10
N SER A 12 17.49 -8.89 18.17
CA SER A 12 16.49 -9.96 18.25
C SER A 12 15.14 -9.46 18.78
N ASP A 13 15.12 -8.30 19.45
CA ASP A 13 13.94 -7.69 20.04
C ASP A 13 14.00 -6.16 19.94
N TYR A 14 12.94 -5.50 20.43
CA TYR A 14 12.81 -4.04 20.43
C TYR A 14 13.27 -3.39 21.74
N THR A 15 13.98 -4.13 22.59
CA THR A 15 14.44 -3.62 23.88
C THR A 15 15.78 -2.88 23.74
N LEU A 16 16.01 -1.90 24.62
CA LEU A 16 17.31 -1.25 24.71
C LEU A 16 18.33 -2.21 25.33
N ARG A 17 19.38 -2.53 24.59
CA ARG A 17 20.50 -3.37 25.03
C ARG A 17 21.77 -2.53 25.10
N SER A 18 22.62 -2.84 26.07
CA SER A 18 23.95 -2.26 26.20
C SER A 18 25.02 -3.35 26.10
N SER A 19 26.18 -2.99 25.59
CA SER A 19 27.36 -3.85 25.55
C SER A 19 28.63 -3.02 25.76
N LEU A 20 29.74 -3.69 26.05
CA LEU A 20 31.03 -3.07 26.29
C LEU A 20 32.02 -3.50 25.21
N LEU A 21 32.55 -2.52 24.48
CA LEU A 21 33.70 -2.71 23.59
C LEU A 21 34.97 -2.38 24.38
N LEU A 22 35.80 -3.39 24.66
CA LEU A 22 37.06 -3.22 25.36
C LEU A 22 38.20 -3.00 24.34
N ILE A 23 38.79 -1.81 24.36
CA ILE A 23 39.91 -1.45 23.49
C ILE A 23 41.21 -1.58 24.27
N ARG A 24 42.09 -2.49 23.86
CA ARG A 24 43.41 -2.67 24.48
C ARG A 24 44.43 -1.75 23.82
N ASN A 25 45.19 -1.01 24.63
CA ASN A 25 46.29 -0.17 24.18
C ASN A 25 47.50 -0.40 25.09
N ASN A 26 48.70 -0.48 24.52
CA ASN A 26 49.93 -0.71 25.28
C ASN A 26 50.29 0.43 26.26
N LEU A 27 49.75 1.64 26.07
CA LEU A 27 49.98 2.78 26.98
C LEU A 27 48.92 2.89 28.09
N THR A 28 47.65 2.53 27.82
CA THR A 28 46.52 2.71 28.75
C THR A 28 45.90 1.40 29.25
N VAL A 29 46.49 0.25 28.89
CA VAL A 29 46.03 -1.11 29.18
C VAL A 29 44.68 -1.42 28.52
N ILE A 30 43.56 -0.98 29.09
CA ILE A 30 42.20 -1.24 28.58
C ILE A 30 41.35 0.02 28.72
N GLU A 31 40.65 0.38 27.64
CA GLU A 31 39.67 1.46 27.59
C GLU A 31 38.30 0.89 27.21
N PRO A 32 37.28 0.98 28.09
CA PRO A 32 35.93 0.52 27.79
C PRO A 32 35.11 1.59 27.05
N VAL A 33 34.43 1.19 25.98
CA VAL A 33 33.43 2.00 25.29
C VAL A 33 32.07 1.32 25.45
N VAL A 34 31.12 2.01 26.09
CA VAL A 34 29.74 1.52 26.19
C VAL A 34 29.02 1.79 24.88
N VAL A 35 28.41 0.74 24.31
CA VAL A 35 27.56 0.84 23.13
C VAL A 35 26.13 0.50 23.51
N TYR A 36 25.18 1.21 22.92
CA TYR A 36 23.75 0.98 23.09
C TYR A 36 23.12 0.66 21.74
N GLY A 37 22.17 -0.28 21.73
CA GLY A 37 21.41 -0.63 20.54
C GLY A 37 19.98 -0.98 20.93
N ARG A 38 19.02 -0.58 20.11
CA ARG A 38 17.60 -0.93 20.25
C ARG A 38 17.06 -1.31 18.88
N GLY A 39 16.37 -2.44 18.78
CA GLY A 39 15.65 -2.80 17.57
C GLY A 39 14.46 -1.88 17.34
N ALA A 40 14.10 -1.63 16.09
CA ALA A 40 12.97 -0.78 15.73
C ALA A 40 11.88 -1.57 15.00
N ARG A 41 10.62 -1.27 15.31
CA ARG A 41 9.47 -1.91 14.68
C ARG A 41 9.09 -1.17 13.40
N ILE A 42 8.96 -1.91 12.29
CA ILE A 42 8.38 -1.41 11.05
C ILE A 42 6.89 -1.76 11.06
N GLY A 43 6.03 -0.79 10.75
CA GLY A 43 4.58 -0.95 10.77
C GLY A 43 3.90 -0.04 9.77
N MET A 44 3.00 -0.58 8.94
CA MET A 44 2.14 0.19 8.05
C MET A 44 0.68 -0.19 8.32
N ARG A 45 -0.19 0.83 8.35
CA ARG A 45 -1.64 0.65 8.37
C ARG A 45 -2.26 1.37 7.17
N VAL A 46 -3.32 0.81 6.62
CA VAL A 46 -4.14 1.46 5.58
C VAL A 46 -5.56 1.53 6.11
N GLU A 47 -6.14 2.72 6.22
CA GLU A 47 -7.47 2.92 6.86
C GLU A 47 -7.54 2.27 8.26
N ASN A 48 -6.48 2.42 9.06
CA ASN A 48 -6.32 1.77 10.36
C ASN A 48 -6.31 0.23 10.34
N MET A 49 -6.23 -0.43 9.18
CA MET A 49 -6.07 -1.87 9.07
C MET A 49 -4.60 -2.27 8.90
N GLU A 50 -4.21 -3.41 9.48
CA GLU A 50 -2.87 -3.97 9.31
C GLU A 50 -2.77 -4.76 8.00
N ALA A 51 -1.55 -4.95 7.50
CA ALA A 51 -1.35 -5.81 6.33
C ALA A 51 -1.83 -7.23 6.61
N ARG A 52 -2.39 -7.86 5.57
CA ARG A 52 -3.00 -9.19 5.59
C ARG A 52 -4.19 -9.29 6.56
N SER A 53 -4.83 -8.15 6.84
CA SER A 53 -6.15 -8.13 7.49
C SER A 53 -7.14 -8.97 6.70
N LYS A 54 -8.06 -9.65 7.40
CA LYS A 54 -9.18 -10.37 6.78
C LYS A 54 -10.27 -9.44 6.26
N GLN A 55 -10.28 -8.18 6.71
CA GLN A 55 -11.25 -7.19 6.30
C GLN A 55 -10.75 -6.44 5.07
N PRO A 56 -11.53 -6.41 3.97
CA PRO A 56 -11.16 -5.69 2.76
C PRO A 56 -11.40 -4.19 2.88
N LEU A 57 -10.59 -3.43 2.15
CA LEU A 57 -10.83 -2.03 1.83
C LEU A 57 -12.02 -1.95 0.86
N LEU A 58 -13.17 -1.53 1.38
CA LEU A 58 -14.43 -1.53 0.64
C LEU A 58 -14.58 -0.29 -0.25
N PHE A 59 -15.00 -0.54 -1.49
CA PHE A 59 -15.51 0.48 -2.40
C PHE A 59 -17.03 0.40 -2.42
N GLU A 60 -17.67 1.42 -1.85
CA GLU A 60 -19.12 1.60 -1.97
C GLU A 60 -19.41 2.42 -3.22
N ILE A 61 -20.10 1.81 -4.18
CA ILE A 61 -20.59 2.51 -5.36
C ILE A 61 -21.94 3.13 -5.00
N ARG A 62 -22.00 4.45 -5.03
CA ARG A 62 -23.22 5.22 -4.77
C ARG A 62 -23.86 5.69 -6.08
N HIS A 63 -25.14 6.04 -6.03
CA HIS A 63 -25.95 6.43 -7.19
C HIS A 63 -25.52 7.77 -7.82
N ASP A 64 -24.93 8.66 -7.03
CA ASP A 64 -24.39 9.96 -7.47
C ASP A 64 -23.17 9.81 -8.39
N HIS A 65 -22.32 8.80 -8.14
CA HIS A 65 -21.18 8.48 -9.00
C HIS A 65 -21.60 8.13 -10.44
N LEU A 66 -22.85 7.70 -10.64
CA LEU A 66 -23.40 7.17 -11.91
C LEU A 66 -24.10 8.21 -12.80
N SER A 67 -24.25 9.45 -12.33
CA SER A 67 -24.94 10.51 -13.09
C SER A 67 -24.29 10.76 -14.47
N ASP A 68 -22.99 10.51 -14.58
CA ASP A 68 -22.21 10.67 -15.81
C ASP A 68 -22.36 9.52 -16.83
N CYS A 69 -22.91 8.36 -16.45
CA CYS A 69 -23.13 7.23 -17.36
C CYS A 69 -24.20 7.51 -18.41
N ASN A 70 -25.13 8.44 -18.16
CA ASN A 70 -26.27 8.71 -19.02
C ASN A 70 -26.01 9.85 -20.03
N ASN A 71 -24.77 10.31 -20.18
CA ASN A 71 -24.46 11.43 -21.07
C ASN A 71 -24.36 10.97 -22.54
N PRO A 72 -25.33 11.33 -23.41
CA PRO A 72 -25.38 10.86 -24.80
C PRO A 72 -24.18 11.33 -25.64
N LYS A 73 -23.50 12.42 -25.23
CA LYS A 73 -22.30 12.92 -25.91
C LYS A 73 -21.10 11.96 -25.76
N ARG A 74 -21.02 11.18 -24.67
CA ARG A 74 -19.93 10.20 -24.46
C ARG A 74 -20.19 8.87 -25.18
N LEU A 75 -21.46 8.45 -25.33
CA LEU A 75 -21.84 7.29 -26.16
C LEU A 75 -21.47 7.48 -27.64
N MET A 76 -21.60 8.70 -28.17
CA MET A 76 -21.35 9.00 -29.59
C MET A 76 -19.87 8.95 -29.99
N HIS A 77 -18.94 9.15 -29.05
CA HIS A 77 -17.50 9.25 -29.34
C HIS A 77 -16.71 7.96 -29.10
N LYS A 78 -17.35 6.83 -28.76
CA LYS A 78 -16.64 5.59 -28.33
C LYS A 78 -15.57 5.86 -27.26
N LEU A 79 -15.73 6.91 -26.45
CA LEU A 79 -14.93 7.06 -25.26
C LEU A 79 -15.45 6.00 -24.29
N SER A 80 -14.59 5.02 -23.99
CA SER A 80 -14.78 4.06 -22.90
C SER A 80 -15.60 4.69 -21.78
N SER A 81 -16.85 4.27 -21.62
CA SER A 81 -17.76 4.73 -20.58
C SER A 81 -17.38 4.12 -19.23
N THR A 82 -16.11 4.25 -18.85
CA THR A 82 -15.62 3.79 -17.56
C THR A 82 -16.14 4.72 -16.50
N LEU A 83 -17.18 4.27 -15.81
CA LEU A 83 -17.57 4.81 -14.51
C LEU A 83 -16.40 4.60 -13.55
N THR A 84 -15.79 5.68 -13.09
CA THR A 84 -14.62 5.63 -12.21
C THR A 84 -15.00 6.14 -10.81
N VAL A 85 -14.98 5.25 -9.82
CA VAL A 85 -15.17 5.63 -8.40
C VAL A 85 -13.81 5.82 -7.75
N ARG A 86 -13.46 7.05 -7.41
CA ARG A 86 -12.22 7.36 -6.69
C ARG A 86 -12.45 7.32 -5.19
N ARG A 87 -11.59 6.61 -4.47
CA ARG A 87 -11.53 6.60 -3.01
C ARG A 87 -10.08 6.81 -2.55
N PRO A 88 -9.80 7.85 -1.75
CA PRO A 88 -8.52 7.97 -1.07
C PRO A 88 -8.45 7.02 0.13
N PHE A 89 -7.31 6.36 0.31
CA PHE A 89 -6.97 5.56 1.48
C PHE A 89 -5.82 6.19 2.24
N SER A 90 -5.96 6.33 3.55
CA SER A 90 -4.91 6.85 4.43
C SER A 90 -3.91 5.75 4.78
N VAL A 91 -2.70 5.86 4.25
CA VAL A 91 -1.56 5.01 4.57
C VAL A 91 -0.78 5.65 5.71
N LEU A 92 -0.73 5.00 6.86
CA LEU A 92 -0.07 5.47 8.09
C LEU A 92 1.18 4.64 8.39
N ASN A 93 2.29 5.32 8.72
CA ASN A 93 3.43 4.66 9.35
C ASN A 93 3.17 4.51 10.86
N SER A 94 2.88 3.28 11.28
CA SER A 94 2.66 2.90 12.69
C SER A 94 3.93 2.37 13.36
N GLY A 95 5.05 2.34 12.64
CA GLY A 95 6.35 1.92 13.15
C GLY A 95 7.16 3.07 13.76
N GLU A 96 8.34 2.72 14.26
CA GLU A 96 9.28 3.66 14.87
C GLU A 96 10.35 4.16 13.89
N VAL A 97 10.37 3.62 12.66
CA VAL A 97 11.35 3.94 11.63
C VAL A 97 10.69 4.44 10.35
N PRO A 98 11.34 5.39 9.65
CA PRO A 98 10.88 5.80 8.33
C PRO A 98 11.05 4.65 7.33
N PHE A 99 10.08 4.51 6.43
CA PHE A 99 10.17 3.59 5.31
C PHE A 99 9.80 4.26 3.99
N THR A 100 10.19 3.64 2.89
CA THR A 100 9.87 4.10 1.54
C THR A 100 9.17 2.97 0.79
N VAL A 101 7.99 3.28 0.27
CA VAL A 101 7.28 2.43 -0.69
C VAL A 101 7.84 2.75 -2.07
N VAL A 102 8.37 1.73 -2.74
CA VAL A 102 9.03 1.88 -4.05
C VAL A 102 8.13 1.46 -5.20
N ASN A 103 7.38 0.37 -5.02
CA ASN A 103 6.50 -0.17 -6.04
C ASN A 103 5.14 -0.48 -5.43
N MET A 104 4.12 -0.40 -6.26
CA MET A 104 2.74 -0.70 -5.91
C MET A 104 2.12 -1.55 -7.01
N SER A 105 1.41 -2.61 -6.63
CA SER A 105 0.72 -3.48 -7.57
C SER A 105 -0.66 -3.86 -7.06
N ILE A 106 -1.51 -4.29 -7.98
CA ILE A 106 -2.79 -4.90 -7.70
C ILE A 106 -2.73 -6.32 -8.25
N ASN A 107 -2.87 -7.34 -7.40
CA ASN A 107 -2.71 -8.75 -7.79
C ASN A 107 -1.44 -9.01 -8.61
N GLY A 108 -0.29 -8.46 -8.18
CA GLY A 108 1.00 -8.61 -8.85
C GLY A 108 1.20 -7.77 -10.12
N VAL A 109 0.17 -7.10 -10.64
CA VAL A 109 0.29 -6.23 -11.83
C VAL A 109 0.50 -4.78 -11.38
N PRO A 110 1.51 -4.06 -11.91
CA PRO A 110 1.86 -2.72 -11.46
C PRO A 110 0.70 -1.74 -11.70
N CYS A 111 0.35 -0.98 -10.66
CA CYS A 111 -0.62 0.12 -10.66
C CYS A 111 -2.08 -0.20 -11.06
N GLU A 112 -2.39 -1.27 -11.78
CA GLU A 112 -3.75 -1.59 -12.21
C GLU A 112 -3.98 -3.09 -12.41
N ASN A 113 -5.16 -3.58 -11.98
CA ASN A 113 -5.64 -4.92 -12.29
C ASN A 113 -7.11 -5.08 -11.85
N ARG A 114 -7.86 -6.00 -12.46
CA ARG A 114 -9.26 -6.31 -12.09
C ARG A 114 -10.16 -5.07 -11.95
N GLY A 115 -9.92 -4.06 -12.79
CA GLY A 115 -10.61 -2.77 -12.79
C GLY A 115 -10.34 -1.88 -11.58
N PHE A 116 -9.36 -2.19 -10.73
CA PHE A 116 -8.79 -1.25 -9.79
C PHE A 116 -7.55 -0.59 -10.38
N ARG A 117 -7.37 0.71 -10.13
CA ARG A 117 -6.24 1.52 -10.61
C ARG A 117 -5.75 2.47 -9.54
N ILE A 118 -4.45 2.47 -9.27
CA ILE A 118 -3.80 3.41 -8.35
C ILE A 118 -3.51 4.69 -9.13
N LEU A 119 -4.11 5.81 -8.72
CA LEU A 119 -3.96 7.10 -9.42
C LEU A 119 -2.60 7.75 -9.14
N ASN A 120 -2.14 7.66 -7.90
CA ASN A 120 -0.85 8.16 -7.45
C ASN A 120 0.18 7.03 -7.30
N CYS A 121 0.39 6.28 -8.38
CA CYS A 121 1.33 5.16 -8.42
C CYS A 121 2.79 5.63 -8.54
N TYR A 122 3.29 6.36 -7.54
CA TYR A 122 4.68 6.82 -7.47
C TYR A 122 5.29 6.56 -6.09
N PRO A 123 6.62 6.36 -6.00
CA PRO A 123 7.29 6.12 -4.73
C PRO A 123 7.05 7.24 -3.71
N PHE A 124 6.82 6.89 -2.46
CA PHE A 124 6.67 7.84 -1.37
C PHE A 124 7.37 7.35 -0.10
N ARG A 125 7.76 8.31 0.74
CA ARG A 125 8.44 8.06 2.02
C ARG A 125 7.54 8.56 3.15
N LEU A 126 7.45 7.77 4.21
CA LEU A 126 6.71 8.11 5.42
C LEU A 126 7.64 8.10 6.63
N GLN A 127 7.64 9.20 7.39
CA GLN A 127 8.21 9.28 8.73
C GLN A 127 7.30 8.58 9.75
N PRO A 128 7.81 8.23 10.95
CA PRO A 128 6.97 7.70 12.02
C PRO A 128 5.76 8.60 12.30
N ASN A 129 4.57 8.01 12.40
CA ASN A 129 3.28 8.69 12.57
C ASN A 129 2.83 9.61 11.41
N GLU A 130 3.53 9.59 10.27
CA GLU A 130 3.12 10.34 9.08
C GLU A 130 2.07 9.55 8.29
N THR A 131 1.16 10.28 7.64
CA THR A 131 0.11 9.71 6.79
C THR A 131 0.27 10.16 5.35
N TYR A 132 -0.07 9.28 4.41
CA TYR A 132 -0.08 9.54 2.98
C TYR A 132 -1.41 9.11 2.37
N SER A 133 -2.03 9.98 1.58
CA SER A 133 -3.28 9.68 0.89
C SER A 133 -3.01 8.92 -0.40
N LEU A 134 -3.32 7.62 -0.42
CA LEU A 134 -3.25 6.76 -1.60
C LEU A 134 -4.60 6.76 -2.33
N ASP A 135 -4.65 7.37 -3.50
CA ASP A 135 -5.84 7.45 -4.32
C ASP A 135 -5.99 6.20 -5.19
N VAL A 136 -7.06 5.44 -4.97
CA VAL A 136 -7.40 4.27 -5.78
C VAL A 136 -8.74 4.52 -6.46
N ALA A 137 -8.78 4.21 -7.74
CA ALA A 137 -9.93 4.31 -8.61
C ALA A 137 -10.44 2.90 -8.94
N LEU A 138 -11.75 2.72 -8.87
CA LEU A 138 -12.45 1.55 -9.39
C LEU A 138 -13.11 1.92 -10.71
N GLU A 139 -12.66 1.30 -11.79
CA GLU A 139 -13.27 1.38 -13.12
C GLU A 139 -14.35 0.31 -13.24
N VAL A 140 -15.59 0.67 -12.93
CA VAL A 140 -16.70 -0.28 -12.74
C VAL A 140 -16.95 -1.13 -13.99
N CYS A 141 -16.98 -0.52 -15.18
CA CYS A 141 -17.19 -1.25 -16.44
C CYS A 141 -16.01 -2.16 -16.82
N SER A 142 -14.78 -1.80 -16.45
CA SER A 142 -13.56 -2.58 -16.71
C SER A 142 -13.34 -3.68 -15.66
N SER A 143 -13.85 -3.47 -14.45
CA SER A 143 -13.87 -4.47 -13.36
C SER A 143 -14.89 -5.58 -13.62
N TYR A 144 -15.91 -5.33 -14.44
CA TYR A 144 -16.89 -6.34 -14.80
C TYR A 144 -16.28 -7.34 -15.79
N THR A 145 -15.99 -8.54 -15.29
CA THR A 145 -15.64 -9.66 -16.15
C THR A 145 -16.95 -10.37 -16.49
N PRO A 146 -17.38 -10.46 -17.76
CA PRO A 146 -18.66 -11.06 -18.14
C PRO A 146 -18.79 -12.55 -17.77
N ASP A 147 -17.70 -13.19 -17.40
CA ASP A 147 -17.62 -14.62 -17.09
C ASP A 147 -17.92 -14.98 -15.62
N PHE A 148 -18.18 -14.00 -14.73
CA PHE A 148 -18.45 -14.27 -13.31
C PHE A 148 -19.85 -13.80 -12.88
N LEU A 149 -20.64 -14.73 -12.34
CA LEU A 149 -21.97 -14.55 -11.73
C LEU A 149 -21.95 -13.72 -10.43
N THR A 150 -20.83 -13.10 -10.07
CA THR A 150 -20.62 -12.43 -8.78
C THR A 150 -20.60 -10.93 -8.93
N THR A 151 -21.41 -10.24 -8.14
CA THR A 151 -21.50 -8.77 -8.05
C THR A 151 -20.31 -8.11 -7.34
N THR A 152 -19.38 -8.93 -6.83
CA THR A 152 -18.25 -8.52 -6.00
C THR A 152 -16.93 -8.72 -6.73
N ASN A 153 -16.16 -7.63 -6.86
CA ASN A 153 -14.81 -7.64 -7.42
C ASN A 153 -13.79 -7.57 -6.28
N GLU A 154 -12.89 -8.56 -6.24
CA GLU A 154 -11.86 -8.69 -5.21
C GLU A 154 -10.46 -8.64 -5.82
N ALA A 155 -9.55 -7.91 -5.18
CA ALA A 155 -8.16 -7.80 -5.58
C ALA A 155 -7.25 -7.51 -4.37
N ASP A 156 -5.96 -7.81 -4.46
CA ASP A 156 -5.00 -7.50 -3.41
C ASP A 156 -4.16 -6.28 -3.79
N LEU A 157 -4.26 -5.21 -3.01
CA LEU A 157 -3.34 -4.07 -3.06
C LEU A 157 -2.03 -4.47 -2.38
N GLN A 158 -0.93 -4.38 -3.12
CA GLN A 158 0.40 -4.78 -2.66
C GLN A 158 1.35 -3.59 -2.69
N LEU A 159 1.96 -3.29 -1.55
CA LEU A 159 2.95 -2.23 -1.39
C LEU A 159 4.32 -2.83 -1.10
N TYR A 160 5.31 -2.51 -1.93
CA TYR A 160 6.68 -3.03 -1.81
C TYR A 160 7.59 -1.97 -1.21
N MET A 161 8.34 -2.37 -0.18
CA MET A 161 9.34 -1.53 0.45
C MET A 161 10.72 -1.82 -0.12
N HIS A 162 11.61 -0.82 -0.15
CA HIS A 162 12.99 -0.99 -0.64
C HIS A 162 13.79 -2.05 0.13
N MET A 163 13.49 -2.22 1.43
CA MET A 163 14.27 -3.06 2.36
C MET A 163 13.69 -4.48 2.53
N ASN A 164 12.45 -4.73 2.10
CA ASN A 164 11.76 -6.01 2.36
C ASN A 164 11.46 -6.75 1.05
N GLY A 165 11.85 -8.02 0.98
CA GLY A 165 11.49 -8.90 -0.14
C GLY A 165 10.01 -9.29 -0.20
N SER A 166 9.25 -9.04 0.87
CA SER A 166 7.81 -9.32 0.95
C SER A 166 6.97 -8.05 0.85
N SER A 167 5.89 -8.11 0.07
CA SER A 167 4.89 -7.04 -0.01
C SER A 167 3.96 -7.00 1.21
N TRP A 168 3.53 -5.77 1.53
CA TRP A 168 2.40 -5.52 2.42
C TRP A 168 1.12 -5.64 1.60
N MET A 169 0.24 -6.56 1.97
CA MET A 169 -0.95 -6.88 1.19
C MET A 169 -2.21 -6.40 1.92
N PHE A 170 -3.11 -5.75 1.20
CA PHE A 170 -4.40 -5.29 1.71
C PHE A 170 -5.49 -5.71 0.73
N PRO A 171 -6.45 -6.55 1.15
CA PRO A 171 -7.53 -6.95 0.26
C PRO A 171 -8.41 -5.74 -0.07
N LEU A 172 -8.79 -5.62 -1.34
CA LEU A 172 -9.75 -4.67 -1.88
C LEU A 172 -11.01 -5.44 -2.25
N ALA A 173 -12.16 -4.87 -1.94
CA ALA A 173 -13.45 -5.41 -2.37
C ALA A 173 -14.35 -4.29 -2.86
N ALA A 174 -15.04 -4.53 -3.96
CA ALA A 174 -16.04 -3.63 -4.49
C ALA A 174 -17.31 -4.41 -4.79
N THR A 175 -18.47 -3.88 -4.40
CA THR A 175 -19.77 -4.47 -4.72
C THR A 175 -20.52 -3.58 -5.68
N VAL A 176 -20.91 -4.12 -6.82
CA VAL A 176 -21.73 -3.42 -7.83
C VAL A 176 -23.19 -3.86 -7.67
N PRO A 177 -24.12 -2.95 -7.37
CA PRO A 177 -25.55 -3.26 -7.33
C PRO A 177 -26.09 -3.81 -8.67
N GLU A 178 -27.05 -4.75 -8.61
CA GLU A 178 -27.55 -5.47 -9.79
C GLU A 178 -28.24 -4.58 -10.83
N ASP A 179 -29.00 -3.59 -10.35
CA ASP A 179 -29.65 -2.56 -11.14
C ASP A 179 -28.62 -1.71 -11.93
N MET A 180 -27.40 -1.56 -11.40
CA MET A 180 -26.30 -0.80 -12.00
C MET A 180 -25.49 -1.63 -13.03
N MET A 181 -25.51 -2.97 -12.94
CA MET A 181 -24.86 -3.85 -13.90
C MET A 181 -25.44 -3.72 -15.31
N SER A 182 -26.77 -3.63 -15.40
CA SER A 182 -27.50 -3.50 -16.68
C SER A 182 -27.11 -2.24 -17.48
N ARG A 183 -26.71 -1.17 -16.79
CA ARG A 183 -26.31 0.11 -17.39
C ARG A 183 -24.87 0.08 -17.90
N CYS A 184 -23.97 -0.55 -17.14
CA CYS A 184 -22.58 -0.74 -17.58
C CYS A 184 -22.50 -1.66 -18.80
N HIS A 185 -23.31 -2.72 -18.83
CA HIS A 185 -23.35 -3.66 -19.96
C HIS A 185 -23.75 -3.01 -21.29
N ARG A 186 -24.67 -2.03 -21.26
CA ARG A 186 -25.06 -1.26 -22.47
C ARG A 186 -24.01 -0.27 -22.95
N ALA A 187 -23.04 0.05 -22.10
CA ALA A 187 -22.04 1.06 -22.35
C ALA A 187 -20.69 0.45 -22.77
N LEU A 188 -20.50 -0.86 -22.55
CA LEU A 188 -19.44 -1.66 -23.14
C LEU A 188 -19.67 -1.77 -24.67
N PRO A 189 -18.61 -1.67 -25.50
CA PRO A 189 -18.71 -1.74 -26.96
C PRO A 189 -19.10 -3.12 -27.51
#